data_AF-A5GCR9-F1
#
_entry.id   AF-A5GCR9-F1
#
_cell.length_a   1.000
_cell.length_b   1.000
_cell.length_c   1.000
_cell.angle_alpha   90.00
_cell.angle_beta   90.00
_cell.angle_gamma   90.00
#
_symmetry.space_group_name_H-M   'P 1'
#
loop_
_entity.id
_entity.type
_entity.pdbx_description
1 polymer ?
#
loop_
_entity_poly.entity_id
_entity_poly.type
_entity_poly.pdbx_seq_one_letter_code
_entity_poly.pdbx_strand_id
1 'polypeptide(L)'
;MYRGREISDYLDDIRNAIAEIEEFTHGMTFETFAADKKTVNAVIRSLEVLGEATKGIPATFRKKISRYPLEQDGRHARRTNP
;
A
#
# COMPACT_ATOMS: atom_id res chain seq x y z
N MET A 1 -12.73 -21.54 -20.43
CA MET A 1 -12.15 -21.86 -19.12
C MET A 1 -11.61 -20.56 -18.54
N TYR A 2 -12.18 -20.08 -17.43
CA TYR A 2 -11.60 -18.94 -16.72
C TYR A 2 -10.33 -19.45 -16.03
N ARG A 3 -9.15 -18.95 -16.43
CA ARG A 3 -7.92 -19.18 -15.66
C ARG A 3 -8.06 -18.44 -14.35
N GLY A 4 -7.67 -19.08 -13.25
CA GLY A 4 -7.51 -18.41 -11.96
C GLY A 4 -6.50 -17.27 -12.08
N ARG A 5 -6.49 -16.36 -11.11
CA ARG A 5 -5.54 -15.24 -11.08
C ARG A 5 -4.11 -15.77 -10.93
N GLU A 6 -3.21 -15.21 -11.74
CA GLU A 6 -1.77 -15.46 -11.66
C GLU A 6 -1.10 -14.46 -10.71
N ILE A 7 0.12 -14.76 -10.25
CA ILE A 7 0.88 -13.85 -9.37
C ILE A 7 1.08 -12.47 -10.03
N SER A 8 1.26 -12.42 -11.35
CA SER A 8 1.37 -11.16 -12.11
C SER A 8 0.16 -10.26 -11.93
N ASP A 9 -1.05 -10.83 -11.93
CA ASP A 9 -2.29 -10.06 -11.79
C ASP A 9 -2.35 -9.38 -10.43
N TYR A 10 -1.87 -10.05 -9.37
CA TYR A 10 -1.80 -9.46 -8.03
C TYR A 10 -0.74 -8.36 -7.93
N LEU A 11 0.39 -8.51 -8.64
CA LEU A 11 1.42 -7.48 -8.70
C LEU A 11 0.95 -6.24 -9.48
N ASP A 12 0.19 -6.45 -10.56
CA ASP A 12 -0.41 -5.36 -11.33
C ASP A 12 -1.44 -4.59 -10.51
N ASP A 13 -2.31 -5.27 -9.76
CA ASP A 13 -3.25 -4.63 -8.84
C ASP A 13 -2.53 -3.76 -7.79
N ILE A 14 -1.45 -4.28 -7.19
CA ILE A 14 -0.65 -3.53 -6.21
C ILE A 14 -0.02 -2.31 -6.87
N ARG A 15 0.61 -2.47 -8.05
CA ARG A 15 1.26 -1.36 -8.75
C ARG A 15 0.25 -0.26 -9.10
N ASN A 16 -0.91 -0.65 -9.61
CA ASN A 16 -1.95 0.29 -10.00
C ASN A 16 -2.52 1.02 -8.78
N ALA A 17 -2.80 0.31 -7.68
CA ALA A 17 -3.27 0.93 -6.45
C ALA A 17 -2.28 1.95 -5.87
N ILE A 18 -0.97 1.66 -5.93
CA ILE A 18 0.07 2.61 -5.49
C ILE A 18 0.06 3.85 -6.40
N ALA A 19 0.04 3.66 -7.71
CA ALA A 19 0.04 4.76 -8.68
C ALA A 19 -1.21 5.66 -8.51
N GLU A 20 -2.38 5.07 -8.27
CA GLU A 20 -3.62 5.80 -7.99
C GLU A 20 -3.50 6.66 -6.73
N ILE A 21 -2.93 6.12 -5.64
CA ILE A 21 -2.70 6.89 -4.40
C ILE A 21 -1.77 8.06 -4.66
N GLU A 22 -0.67 7.85 -5.38
CA GLU A 22 0.28 8.90 -5.75
C GLU A 22 -0.40 9.99 -6.60
N GLU A 23 -1.23 9.61 -7.57
CA GLU A 23 -1.97 10.54 -8.41
C GLU A 23 -3.00 11.35 -7.61
N PHE A 24 -3.81 10.69 -6.77
CA PHE A 24 -4.84 11.33 -5.95
C PHE A 24 -4.26 12.33 -4.94
N THR A 25 -3.06 12.07 -4.44
CA THR A 25 -2.43 12.90 -3.41
C THR A 25 -1.42 13.90 -3.98
N HIS A 26 -1.17 13.86 -5.29
CA HIS A 26 -0.16 14.69 -5.94
C HIS A 26 -0.44 16.19 -5.72
N GLY A 27 0.54 16.90 -5.16
CA GLY A 27 0.45 18.34 -4.93
C GLY A 27 -0.50 18.75 -3.80
N MET A 28 -1.10 17.80 -3.06
CA MET A 28 -1.92 18.12 -1.89
C MET A 28 -1.08 18.27 -0.64
N THR A 29 -1.41 19.24 0.20
CA THR A 29 -0.96 19.21 1.60
C THR A 29 -1.80 18.23 2.40
N PHE A 30 -1.34 17.87 3.59
CA PHE A 30 -2.10 17.00 4.49
C PHE A 30 -3.46 17.60 4.85
N GLU A 31 -3.54 18.91 5.09
CA GLU A 31 -4.77 19.61 5.44
C GLU A 31 -5.77 19.59 4.28
N THR A 32 -5.29 19.84 3.05
CA THR A 32 -6.13 19.77 1.85
C THR A 32 -6.64 18.36 1.62
N PHE A 33 -5.77 17.35 1.77
CA PHE A 33 -6.17 15.94 1.68
C PHE A 33 -7.22 15.58 2.75
N ALA A 34 -6.96 15.90 4.02
CA ALA A 34 -7.85 15.56 5.13
C ALA A 34 -9.23 16.23 5.04
N ALA A 35 -9.31 17.41 4.43
CA ALA A 35 -10.57 18.12 4.17
C ALA A 35 -11.33 17.57 2.95
N ASP A 36 -10.65 16.94 1.99
CA ASP A 36 -11.26 16.35 0.79
C ASP A 36 -11.68 14.89 1.02
N LYS A 37 -12.91 14.73 1.51
CA LYS A 37 -13.51 13.41 1.76
C LYS A 37 -13.54 12.50 0.53
N LYS A 38 -13.65 13.05 -0.68
CA LYS A 38 -13.68 12.25 -1.91
C LYS A 38 -12.31 11.61 -2.13
N THR A 39 -11.26 12.40 -2.01
CA THR A 39 -9.87 11.94 -2.18
C THR A 39 -9.46 10.97 -1.08
N VAL A 40 -9.85 11.24 0.18
CA VAL A 40 -9.66 10.27 1.29
C VAL A 40 -10.31 8.93 0.98
N ASN A 41 -11.57 8.92 0.52
CA ASN A 41 -12.26 7.68 0.18
C ASN A 41 -11.59 6.94 -1.00
N ALA A 42 -11.08 7.67 -2.00
CA ALA A 42 -10.36 7.09 -3.14
C ALA A 42 -9.05 6.42 -2.69
N VAL A 43 -8.30 7.07 -1.79
CA VAL A 43 -7.07 6.50 -1.20
C VAL A 43 -7.40 5.27 -0.34
N ILE A 44 -8.42 5.32 0.51
CA ILE A 44 -8.86 4.16 1.30
C ILE A 44 -9.21 2.99 0.37
N ARG A 45 -9.95 3.24 -0.71
CA ARG A 45 -10.32 2.20 -1.67
C ARG A 45 -9.11 1.57 -2.35
N SER A 46 -8.13 2.39 -2.72
CA SER A 46 -6.87 1.92 -3.32
C SER A 46 -6.08 1.05 -2.34
N LEU A 47 -6.03 1.44 -1.06
CA LEU A 47 -5.40 0.64 0.01
C LEU A 47 -6.12 -0.69 0.25
N GLU A 48 -7.45 -0.76 0.14
CA GLU A 48 -8.20 -2.01 0.21
C GLU A 48 -7.82 -2.97 -0.92
N VAL A 49 -7.74 -2.46 -2.16
CA VAL A 49 -7.34 -3.23 -3.34
C VAL A 49 -5.91 -3.76 -3.18
N LEU A 50 -4.99 -2.89 -2.73
CA LEU A 50 -3.61 -3.26 -2.41
C LEU A 50 -3.58 -4.38 -1.36
N GLY A 51 -4.30 -4.20 -0.24
CA GLY A 51 -4.37 -5.17 0.84
C GLY A 51 -4.93 -6.52 0.38
N GLU A 52 -5.97 -6.53 -0.46
CA GLU A 52 -6.52 -7.76 -1.01
C GLU A 52 -5.53 -8.46 -1.95
N ALA A 53 -4.90 -7.71 -2.85
CA ALA A 53 -3.93 -8.26 -3.78
C ALA A 53 -2.71 -8.89 -3.06
N THR A 54 -2.26 -8.30 -1.95
CA THR A 54 -1.16 -8.89 -1.14
C THR A 54 -1.49 -10.26 -0.55
N LYS A 55 -2.78 -10.57 -0.30
CA LYS A 55 -3.21 -11.89 0.20
C LYS A 55 -3.07 -12.98 -0.87
N GLY A 56 -3.25 -12.60 -2.13
CA GLY A 56 -3.09 -13.48 -3.29
C GLY A 56 -1.65 -13.90 -3.57
N ILE A 57 -0.67 -13.21 -2.99
CA ILE A 57 0.75 -13.52 -3.16
C ILE A 57 1.19 -14.62 -2.18
N PRO A 58 1.70 -15.78 -2.67
CA PRO A 58 2.17 -16.86 -1.81
C PRO A 58 3.25 -16.40 -0.82
N ALA A 59 3.19 -16.90 0.42
CA ALA A 59 4.15 -16.55 1.47
C ALA A 59 5.61 -16.91 1.11
N THR A 60 5.80 -17.94 0.27
CA THR A 60 7.11 -18.34 -0.28
C THR A 60 7.71 -17.27 -1.19
N PHE A 61 6.87 -16.49 -1.89
CA PHE A 61 7.30 -15.35 -2.71
C PHE A 61 7.62 -14.13 -1.84
N ARG A 62 6.81 -13.88 -0.79
CA ARG A 62 7.06 -12.81 0.20
C ARG A 62 8.40 -12.96 0.91
N LYS A 63 8.84 -14.19 1.23
CA LYS A 63 10.15 -14.45 1.86
C LYS A 63 11.35 -14.05 0.99
N LYS A 64 11.22 -14.05 -0.35
CA LYS A 64 12.28 -13.55 -1.25
C LYS A 64 12.35 -12.03 -1.30
N ILE A 65 11.21 -11.34 -1.13
CA ILE A 65 11.12 -9.87 -1.10
C ILE A 65 11.50 -9.31 0.29
N SER A 66 11.26 -10.10 1.35
CA SER A 66 11.58 -9.82 2.76
C SER A 66 13.09 -9.81 3.08
N ARG A 67 13.94 -9.33 2.17
CA ARG A 67 15.29 -8.83 2.51
C ARG A 67 15.29 -7.32 2.77
N TYR A 68 14.18 -6.62 2.51
CA TYR A 68 13.92 -5.28 3.02
C TYR A 68 13.07 -5.38 4.30
N PRO A 69 13.61 -5.05 5.49
CA PRO A 69 12.91 -5.24 6.75
C PRO A 69 11.83 -4.16 6.95
N LEU A 70 10.56 -4.54 6.92
CA LEU A 70 9.45 -3.75 7.49
C LEU A 70 9.22 -4.10 8.98
N GLU A 71 10.15 -4.81 9.62
CA GLU A 71 10.04 -5.26 11.02
C GLU A 71 10.81 -4.40 12.04
N GLN A 72 11.21 -3.18 11.72
CA GLN A 72 12.00 -2.37 12.67
C GLN A 72 11.35 -1.08 13.20
N ASP A 73 10.23 -0.61 12.67
CA ASP A 73 9.70 0.70 13.08
C ASP A 73 8.51 0.64 14.05
N GLY A 74 8.60 -0.24 15.05
CA GLY A 74 7.65 -0.31 16.18
C GLY A 74 8.23 0.16 17.51
N ARG A 75 9.52 0.51 17.59
CA ARG A 75 10.23 0.66 18.88
C ARG A 75 11.15 1.86 19.02
N HIS A 76 11.10 2.91 18.20
CA HIS A 76 11.94 4.11 18.40
C HIS A 76 11.14 5.41 18.33
N ALA A 77 10.26 5.61 19.31
CA ALA A 77 9.84 6.96 19.70
C ALA A 77 10.10 7.14 21.20
N ARG A 78 10.89 8.17 21.52
CA ARG A 78 11.23 8.72 22.85
C ARG A 78 12.51 8.24 23.53
N ARG A 79 13.65 8.57 22.94
CA ARG A 79 14.79 9.25 23.59
C ARG A 79 15.33 10.19 22.50
N THR A 80 15.28 11.51 22.60
CA THR A 80 16.03 12.36 23.54
C THR A 80 15.43 13.78 23.59
N ASN A 81 15.25 14.33 24.79
CA ASN A 81 15.55 15.74 25.13
C ASN A 81 15.94 15.74 26.61
N PRO A 82 17.01 16.45 27.00
CA PRO A 82 16.89 17.88 27.30
C PRO A 82 17.79 18.78 26.48
#